data_AF-A0A948F3K0-F1
#
_entry.id   AF-A0A948F3K0-F1
#
_cell.length_a   1.000
_cell.length_b   1.000
_cell.length_c   1.000
_cell.angle_alpha   90.00
_cell.angle_beta   90.00
_cell.angle_gamma   90.00
#
_symmetry.space_group_name_H-M   'P 1'
#
loop_
_entity.id
_entity.type
_entity.pdbx_description
1 polymer ?
#
loop_
_entity_poly.entity_id
_entity_poly.type
_entity_poly.pdbx_seq_one_letter_code
_entity_poly.pdbx_strand_id
1 'polypeptide(L)'
;MAPDRDQMNRTIEAFVREHYYSETHEFEGATRSFVDSLCDGLRDVYRRTVLERLQEDPSLVNILLCSGGDIPGAGPWLAARLDQETSASQVSRALLRVLADYPGEAEYNAVARFLESDQEGEALRSLARMDWTRTIPSLIRAAASPGLQTPILHILYERKKAIGLPGFLQAWAAYAAARPGFDPTALQQVLAGTPAPYNPFPPDEVDALRRALESD
;
A
#
# COMPACT_ATOMS: atom_id res chain seq x y z
N MET A 1 5.40 28.98 24.21
CA MET A 1 3.95 28.84 23.98
C MET A 1 3.78 27.54 23.20
N ALA A 2 3.15 26.52 23.77
CA ALA A 2 2.97 25.26 23.05
C ALA A 2 2.07 25.54 21.83
N PRO A 3 2.39 25.00 20.64
CA PRO A 3 1.54 25.15 19.47
C PRO A 3 0.14 24.59 19.79
N ASP A 4 -0.87 25.43 19.62
CA ASP A 4 -2.27 25.10 19.87
C ASP A 4 -2.89 24.44 18.62
N ARG A 5 -3.90 23.59 18.83
CA ARG A 5 -4.67 22.86 17.80
C ARG A 5 -5.08 23.77 16.64
N ASP A 6 -5.54 24.98 16.95
CA ASP A 6 -6.00 25.95 15.96
C ASP A 6 -4.87 26.44 15.04
N GLN A 7 -3.64 26.56 15.58
CA GLN A 7 -2.49 26.91 14.77
C GLN A 7 -2.14 25.76 13.82
N MET A 8 -2.16 24.52 14.30
CA MET A 8 -1.91 23.34 13.47
C MET A 8 -2.96 23.20 12.37
N ASN A 9 -4.24 23.40 12.68
CA ASN A 9 -5.31 23.40 11.68
C ASN A 9 -5.05 24.41 10.55
N ARG A 10 -4.66 25.64 10.89
CA ARG A 10 -4.31 26.65 9.88
C ARG A 10 -3.11 26.24 9.03
N THR A 11 -2.10 25.61 9.63
CA THR A 11 -0.94 25.10 8.89
C THR A 11 -1.33 23.97 7.94
N ILE A 12 -2.17 23.02 8.39
CA ILE A 12 -2.69 21.94 7.55
C ILE A 12 -3.53 22.52 6.40
N GLU A 13 -4.38 23.51 6.66
CA GLU A 13 -5.19 24.16 5.62
C GLU A 13 -4.35 24.90 4.57
N ALA A 14 -3.27 25.55 5.00
CA ALA A 14 -2.32 26.17 4.08
C ALA A 14 -1.64 25.13 3.19
N PHE A 15 -1.17 24.02 3.79
CA PHE A 15 -0.59 22.89 3.07
C PHE A 15 -1.59 22.27 2.06
N VAL A 16 -2.81 21.98 2.49
CA VAL A 16 -3.86 21.42 1.62
C VAL A 16 -4.16 22.35 0.45
N ARG A 17 -4.18 23.67 0.68
CA ARG A 17 -4.44 24.66 -0.37
C ARG A 17 -3.32 24.72 -1.40
N GLU A 18 -2.07 24.64 -0.96
CA GLU A 18 -0.89 24.61 -1.84
C GLU A 18 -0.91 23.38 -2.75
N HIS A 19 -1.41 22.25 -2.25
CA HIS A 19 -1.45 20.97 -2.96
C HIS A 19 -2.85 20.61 -3.50
N TYR A 20 -3.76 21.57 -3.63
CA TYR A 20 -5.15 21.30 -4.02
C TYR A 20 -5.30 20.64 -5.41
N TYR A 21 -4.37 20.96 -6.33
CA TYR A 21 -4.35 20.41 -7.68
C TYR A 21 -3.33 19.29 -7.88
N SER A 22 -2.65 18.86 -6.81
CA SER A 22 -1.68 17.76 -6.87
C SER A 22 -2.37 16.43 -7.15
N GLU A 23 -1.71 15.56 -7.89
CA GLU A 23 -2.15 14.17 -7.97
C GLU A 23 -2.01 13.48 -6.61
N THR A 24 -2.80 12.42 -6.37
CA THR A 24 -2.82 11.72 -5.08
C THR A 24 -1.43 11.29 -4.61
N HIS A 25 -0.60 10.77 -5.53
CA HIS A 25 0.75 10.31 -5.20
C HIS A 25 1.71 11.47 -4.88
N GLU A 26 1.52 12.64 -5.49
CA GLU A 26 2.27 13.86 -5.18
C GLU A 26 1.87 14.41 -3.81
N PHE A 27 0.56 14.43 -3.52
CA PHE A 27 0.02 14.86 -2.24
C PHE A 27 0.54 13.99 -1.09
N GLU A 28 0.62 12.67 -1.28
CA GLU A 28 1.20 11.73 -0.31
C GLU A 28 2.70 11.98 -0.07
N GLY A 29 3.46 12.22 -1.14
CA GLY A 29 4.87 12.59 -1.04
C GLY A 29 5.08 13.90 -0.30
N ALA A 30 4.24 14.90 -0.60
CA ALA A 30 4.25 16.20 0.07
C ALA A 30 3.84 16.08 1.55
N THR A 31 2.84 15.26 1.86
CA THR A 31 2.37 15.04 3.25
C THR A 31 3.48 14.45 4.10
N ARG A 32 4.19 13.42 3.59
CA ARG A 32 5.35 12.85 4.30
C ARG A 32 6.45 13.89 4.52
N SER A 33 6.79 14.65 3.48
CA SER A 33 7.81 15.71 3.57
C SER A 33 7.42 16.80 4.57
N PHE A 34 6.13 17.16 4.61
CA PHE A 34 5.57 18.11 5.57
C PHE A 34 5.71 17.60 7.00
N VAL A 35 5.29 16.35 7.28
CA VAL A 35 5.40 15.74 8.62
C VAL A 35 6.86 15.58 9.06
N ASP A 36 7.74 15.18 8.16
CA ASP A 36 9.18 15.05 8.43
C ASP A 36 9.80 16.39 8.83
N SER A 37 9.31 17.51 8.29
CA SER A 37 9.77 18.86 8.61
C SER A 37 9.32 19.36 10.00
N LEU A 38 8.30 18.75 10.60
CA LEU A 38 7.81 19.11 11.94
C LEU A 38 8.77 18.59 13.01
N CYS A 39 9.02 19.38 14.06
CA CYS A 39 9.71 18.89 15.25
C CYS A 39 8.79 17.97 16.08
N ASP A 40 9.36 17.13 16.96
CA ASP A 40 8.60 16.07 17.67
C ASP A 40 7.37 16.61 18.43
N GLY A 41 7.46 17.78 19.07
CA GLY A 41 6.32 18.39 19.75
C GLY A 41 5.21 18.89 18.81
N LEU A 42 5.54 19.24 17.56
CA LEU A 42 4.56 19.61 16.53
C LEU A 42 3.96 18.38 15.85
N ARG A 43 4.73 17.28 15.72
CA ARG A 43 4.22 16.01 15.17
C ARG A 43 3.09 15.46 16.01
N ASP A 44 3.19 15.47 17.34
CA ASP A 44 2.11 15.00 18.21
C ASP A 44 0.85 15.87 18.11
N VAL A 45 1.01 17.18 17.94
CA VAL A 45 -0.13 18.08 17.69
C VAL A 45 -0.75 17.76 16.32
N TYR A 46 0.07 17.60 15.27
CA TYR A 46 -0.39 17.21 13.94
C TYR A 46 -1.19 15.90 13.96
N ARG A 47 -0.64 14.84 14.57
CA ARG A 47 -1.28 13.51 14.64
C ARG A 47 -2.67 13.58 15.24
N ARG A 48 -2.81 14.26 16.39
CA ARG A 48 -4.10 14.45 17.05
C ARG A 48 -5.06 15.31 16.23
N THR A 49 -4.57 16.42 15.66
CA THR A 49 -5.39 17.30 14.83
C THR A 49 -5.92 16.58 13.59
N VAL A 50 -5.08 15.79 12.90
CA VAL A 50 -5.52 15.01 11.74
C VAL A 50 -6.54 13.94 12.13
N LEU A 51 -6.33 13.22 13.23
CA LEU A 51 -7.29 12.23 13.70
C LEU A 51 -8.66 12.85 14.01
N GLU A 52 -8.69 13.98 14.71
CA GLU A 52 -9.93 14.70 15.00
C GLU A 52 -10.63 15.17 13.72
N ARG A 53 -9.88 15.76 12.78
CA ARG A 53 -10.42 16.17 11.47
C ARG A 53 -11.01 14.99 10.71
N LEU A 54 -10.34 13.84 10.71
CA LEU A 54 -10.80 12.62 10.04
C LEU A 54 -12.13 12.13 10.64
N GLN A 55 -12.27 12.19 11.96
CA GLN A 55 -13.48 11.78 12.68
C GLN A 55 -14.64 12.77 12.48
N GLU A 56 -14.36 14.07 12.39
CA GLU A 56 -15.35 15.12 12.16
C GLU A 56 -15.81 15.17 10.69
N ASP A 57 -14.88 15.04 9.74
CA ASP A 57 -15.12 15.08 8.29
C ASP A 57 -14.24 14.04 7.57
N PRO A 58 -14.81 12.91 7.15
CA PRO A 58 -14.07 11.85 6.48
C PRO A 58 -13.91 12.10 4.97
N SER A 59 -13.59 13.34 4.61
CA SER A 59 -13.32 13.74 3.23
C SER A 59 -12.05 13.08 2.70
N LEU A 60 -11.96 12.99 1.36
CA LEU A 60 -10.80 12.42 0.67
C LEU A 60 -9.48 13.04 1.14
N VAL A 61 -9.45 14.36 1.34
CA VAL A 61 -8.24 15.06 1.82
C VAL A 61 -7.84 14.61 3.22
N ASN A 62 -8.79 14.54 4.17
CA ASN A 62 -8.48 14.12 5.54
C ASN A 62 -8.06 12.64 5.60
N ILE A 63 -8.58 11.79 4.71
CA ILE A 63 -8.09 10.42 4.53
C ILE A 63 -6.63 10.43 4.04
N LEU A 64 -6.31 11.22 3.00
CA LEU A 64 -4.96 11.28 2.44
C LEU A 64 -3.93 11.91 3.38
N LEU A 65 -4.34 12.82 4.27
CA LEU A 65 -3.49 13.33 5.35
C LEU A 65 -3.03 12.22 6.31
N CYS A 66 -3.70 11.07 6.33
CA CYS A 66 -3.31 9.93 7.14
C CYS A 66 -2.18 9.07 6.53
N SER A 67 -1.68 9.43 5.35
CA SER A 67 -0.61 8.71 4.67
C SER A 67 0.69 8.73 5.48
N GLY A 68 1.43 7.61 5.48
CA GLY A 68 2.67 7.45 6.24
C GLY A 68 2.55 6.66 7.54
N GLY A 69 1.33 6.30 7.98
CA GLY A 69 1.13 5.30 9.04
C GLY A 69 1.36 5.78 10.47
N ASP A 70 1.67 7.06 10.67
CA ASP A 70 2.17 7.59 11.93
C ASP A 70 1.11 8.35 12.75
N ILE A 71 -0.18 8.08 12.53
CA ILE A 71 -1.28 8.67 13.29
C ILE A 71 -1.97 7.60 14.14
N PRO A 72 -1.68 7.56 15.46
CA PRO A 72 -2.27 6.58 16.36
C PRO A 72 -3.80 6.63 16.31
N GLY A 73 -4.44 5.47 16.16
CA GLY A 73 -5.91 5.35 16.09
C GLY A 73 -6.53 5.59 14.72
N ALA A 74 -5.79 6.11 13.72
CA ALA A 74 -6.31 6.26 12.37
C ALA A 74 -6.56 4.91 11.68
N GLY A 75 -5.65 3.94 11.81
CA GLY A 75 -5.76 2.61 11.19
C GLY A 75 -7.12 1.93 11.43
N PRO A 76 -7.53 1.69 12.69
CA PRO A 76 -8.80 1.03 12.99
C PRO A 76 -10.02 1.82 12.51
N TRP A 77 -9.94 3.16 12.57
CA TRP A 77 -11.00 4.03 12.10
C TRP A 77 -11.15 3.94 10.56
N LEU A 78 -10.03 4.00 9.83
CA LEU A 78 -9.99 3.90 8.37
C LEU A 78 -10.48 2.52 7.90
N ALA A 79 -10.12 1.45 8.62
CA ALA A 79 -10.59 0.09 8.33
C ALA A 79 -12.11 -0.01 8.48
N ALA A 80 -12.65 0.47 9.61
CA ALA A 80 -14.09 0.50 9.84
C ALA A 80 -14.85 1.37 8.82
N ARG A 81 -14.20 2.42 8.31
CA ARG A 81 -14.76 3.25 7.24
C ARG A 81 -14.75 2.52 5.89
N LEU A 82 -13.65 1.86 5.55
CA LEU A 82 -13.55 1.04 4.33
C LEU A 82 -14.59 -0.08 4.34
N ASP A 83 -14.85 -0.68 5.51
CA ASP A 83 -15.85 -1.72 5.66
C ASP A 83 -17.28 -1.30 5.29
N GLN A 84 -17.57 0.01 5.36
CA GLN A 84 -18.85 0.62 4.98
C GLN A 84 -18.95 0.91 3.48
N GLU A 85 -17.84 0.88 2.74
CA GLU A 85 -17.85 1.11 1.30
C GLU A 85 -18.31 -0.18 0.59
N THR A 86 -19.39 -0.08 -0.18
CA THR A 86 -20.01 -1.22 -0.88
C THR A 86 -19.62 -1.32 -2.35
N SER A 87 -18.96 -0.30 -2.89
CA SER A 87 -18.59 -0.23 -4.31
C SER A 87 -17.29 0.53 -4.51
N ALA A 88 -16.68 0.34 -5.69
CA ALA A 88 -15.46 1.03 -6.05
C ALA A 88 -15.70 2.55 -6.17
N SER A 89 -14.98 3.34 -5.37
CA SER A 89 -15.06 4.79 -5.35
C SER A 89 -13.66 5.41 -5.19
N GLN A 90 -13.54 6.72 -5.39
CA GLN A 90 -12.27 7.41 -5.08
C GLN A 90 -11.95 7.33 -3.58
N VAL A 91 -12.97 7.29 -2.73
CA VAL A 91 -12.82 7.13 -1.29
C VAL A 91 -12.28 5.74 -0.95
N SER A 92 -12.86 4.67 -1.50
CA SER A 92 -12.37 3.31 -1.24
C SER A 92 -10.94 3.11 -1.77
N ARG A 93 -10.60 3.69 -2.94
CA ARG A 93 -9.21 3.68 -3.47
C ARG A 93 -8.23 4.37 -2.52
N ALA A 94 -8.59 5.54 -1.99
CA ALA A 94 -7.75 6.27 -1.04
C ALA A 94 -7.60 5.50 0.28
N LEU A 95 -8.69 4.94 0.80
CA LEU A 95 -8.68 4.13 2.02
C LEU A 95 -7.77 2.90 1.87
N LEU A 96 -7.94 2.11 0.80
CA LEU A 96 -7.08 0.95 0.51
C LEU A 96 -5.60 1.36 0.52
N ARG A 97 -5.28 2.46 -0.18
CA ARG A 97 -3.92 2.94 -0.31
C ARG A 97 -3.32 3.41 1.03
N VAL A 98 -4.07 4.19 1.81
CA VAL A 98 -3.60 4.73 3.10
C VAL A 98 -3.48 3.63 4.14
N LEU A 99 -4.42 2.68 4.17
CA LEU A 99 -4.37 1.51 5.08
C LEU A 99 -3.12 0.65 4.86
N ALA A 100 -2.50 0.71 3.68
CA ALA A 100 -1.23 0.05 3.42
C ALA A 100 -0.09 0.49 4.36
N ASP A 101 -0.22 1.66 5.00
CA ASP A 101 0.74 2.19 5.98
C ASP A 101 0.40 1.82 7.43
N TYR A 102 -0.74 1.17 7.69
CA TYR A 102 -1.21 0.77 9.02
C TYR A 102 -1.27 -0.76 9.14
N PRO A 103 -0.15 -1.44 9.43
CA PRO A 103 -0.12 -2.89 9.53
C PRO A 103 -0.81 -3.35 10.82
N GLY A 104 -2.07 -3.76 10.70
CA GLY A 104 -2.84 -4.40 11.77
C GLY A 104 -3.83 -5.42 11.22
N GLU A 105 -4.32 -6.31 12.09
CA GLU A 105 -5.20 -7.42 11.67
C GLU A 105 -6.55 -6.93 11.15
N ALA A 106 -7.15 -5.91 11.78
CA ALA A 106 -8.42 -5.35 11.36
C ALA A 106 -8.29 -4.65 10.00
N GLU A 107 -7.22 -3.88 9.83
CA GLU A 107 -6.86 -3.18 8.61
C GLU A 107 -6.63 -4.17 7.47
N TYR A 108 -5.87 -5.24 7.71
CA TYR A 108 -5.61 -6.27 6.71
C TYR A 108 -6.93 -6.92 6.24
N ASN A 109 -7.79 -7.28 7.17
CA ASN A 109 -9.06 -7.92 6.86
C ASN A 109 -10.02 -6.99 6.09
N ALA A 110 -10.07 -5.70 6.44
CA ALA A 110 -10.85 -4.71 5.70
C ALA A 110 -10.40 -4.58 4.24
N VAL A 111 -9.08 -4.53 4.01
CA VAL A 111 -8.50 -4.48 2.64
C VAL A 111 -8.73 -5.81 1.90
N ALA A 112 -8.59 -6.95 2.57
CA ALA A 112 -8.71 -8.27 1.95
C ALA A 112 -10.10 -8.57 1.36
N ARG A 113 -11.16 -7.92 1.86
CA ARG A 113 -12.51 -8.01 1.28
C ARG A 113 -12.60 -7.58 -0.18
N PHE A 114 -11.65 -6.77 -0.65
CA PHE A 114 -11.62 -6.25 -2.02
C PHE A 114 -10.88 -7.16 -3.01
N LEU A 115 -10.36 -8.32 -2.58
CA LEU A 115 -9.68 -9.30 -3.43
C LEU A 115 -10.58 -9.97 -4.49
N GLU A 116 -11.91 -9.81 -4.40
CA GLU A 116 -12.88 -10.31 -5.39
C GLU A 116 -13.70 -9.17 -6.00
N SER A 117 -13.15 -7.96 -6.00
CA SER A 117 -13.82 -6.75 -6.51
C SER A 117 -13.10 -6.15 -7.72
N ASP A 118 -13.71 -5.14 -8.35
CA ASP A 118 -13.07 -4.33 -9.40
C ASP A 118 -11.81 -3.57 -8.91
N GLN A 119 -11.51 -3.61 -7.61
CA GLN A 119 -10.33 -3.01 -6.98
C GLN A 119 -9.32 -4.05 -6.50
N GLU A 120 -9.38 -5.29 -6.99
CA GLU A 120 -8.48 -6.38 -6.60
C GLU A 120 -7.00 -5.98 -6.75
N GLY A 121 -6.64 -5.24 -7.81
CA GLY A 121 -5.27 -4.76 -8.02
C GLY A 121 -4.79 -3.77 -6.94
N GLU A 122 -5.62 -2.82 -6.54
CA GLU A 122 -5.34 -1.88 -5.44
C GLU A 122 -5.27 -2.60 -4.09
N ALA A 123 -6.16 -3.57 -3.85
CA ALA A 123 -6.17 -4.38 -2.64
C ALA A 123 -4.89 -5.20 -2.51
N LEU A 124 -4.51 -5.95 -3.56
CA LEU A 124 -3.27 -6.74 -3.59
C LEU A 124 -2.03 -5.89 -3.31
N ARG A 125 -1.96 -4.70 -3.92
CA ARG A 125 -0.84 -3.77 -3.69
C ARG A 125 -0.76 -3.33 -2.23
N SER A 126 -1.91 -3.06 -1.62
CA SER A 126 -1.99 -2.59 -0.24
C SER A 126 -1.62 -3.71 0.73
N LEU A 127 -2.21 -4.89 0.57
CA LEU A 127 -1.92 -6.08 1.38
C LEU A 127 -0.45 -6.48 1.30
N ALA A 128 0.16 -6.44 0.10
CA ALA A 128 1.56 -6.80 -0.09
C ALA A 128 2.54 -5.87 0.65
N ARG A 129 2.13 -4.62 0.90
CA ARG A 129 2.88 -3.66 1.74
C ARG A 129 2.68 -3.92 3.23
N MET A 130 1.46 -4.31 3.63
CA MET A 130 1.11 -4.58 5.03
C MET A 130 1.73 -5.88 5.53
N ASP A 131 1.51 -6.98 4.81
CA ASP A 131 2.00 -8.31 5.13
C ASP A 131 2.27 -9.09 3.84
N TRP A 132 3.52 -9.04 3.39
CA TRP A 132 3.98 -9.73 2.20
C TRP A 132 3.67 -11.23 2.23
N THR A 133 4.04 -11.90 3.32
CA THR A 133 3.96 -13.36 3.46
C THR A 133 2.52 -13.84 3.41
N ARG A 134 1.60 -13.14 4.07
CA ARG A 134 0.17 -13.46 4.05
C ARG A 134 -0.47 -13.19 2.68
N THR A 135 0.07 -12.26 1.90
CA THR A 135 -0.47 -11.84 0.60
C THR A 135 -0.05 -12.74 -0.57
N ILE A 136 1.06 -13.49 -0.45
CA ILE A 136 1.58 -14.34 -1.53
C ILE A 136 0.52 -15.28 -2.15
N PRO A 137 -0.31 -16.03 -1.40
CA PRO A 137 -1.36 -16.86 -2.00
C PRO A 137 -2.30 -16.09 -2.93
N SER A 138 -2.70 -14.89 -2.52
CA SER A 138 -3.60 -14.04 -3.29
C SER A 138 -2.93 -13.53 -4.55
N LEU A 139 -1.63 -13.21 -4.50
CA LEU A 139 -0.84 -12.82 -5.68
C LEU A 139 -0.73 -13.94 -6.70
N ILE A 140 -0.50 -15.18 -6.26
CA ILE A 140 -0.42 -16.35 -7.15
C ILE A 140 -1.77 -16.60 -7.82
N ARG A 141 -2.87 -16.59 -7.05
CA ARG A 141 -4.22 -16.75 -7.60
C ARG A 141 -4.50 -15.67 -8.65
N ALA A 142 -4.20 -14.42 -8.32
CA ALA A 142 -4.41 -13.28 -9.22
C ALA A 142 -3.52 -13.33 -10.47
N ALA A 143 -2.36 -14.01 -10.44
CA ALA A 143 -1.45 -14.12 -11.59
C ALA A 143 -2.09 -14.88 -12.76
N ALA A 144 -3.09 -15.73 -12.50
CA ALA A 144 -3.86 -16.40 -13.54
C ALA A 144 -4.81 -15.45 -14.29
N SER A 145 -5.10 -14.25 -13.75
CA SER A 145 -6.02 -13.27 -14.35
C SER A 145 -5.26 -12.31 -15.28
N PRO A 146 -5.57 -12.28 -16.60
CA PRO A 146 -4.86 -11.40 -17.55
C PRO A 146 -4.86 -9.92 -17.17
N GLY A 147 -5.96 -9.41 -16.60
CA GLY A 147 -6.08 -8.02 -16.16
C GLY A 147 -5.20 -7.62 -14.98
N LEU A 148 -4.63 -8.60 -14.25
CA LEU A 148 -3.83 -8.38 -13.04
C LEU A 148 -2.34 -8.63 -13.24
N GLN A 149 -1.90 -9.08 -14.41
CA GLN A 149 -0.50 -9.39 -14.68
C GLN A 149 0.42 -8.17 -14.49
N THR A 150 0.06 -7.02 -15.09
CA THR A 150 0.82 -5.76 -14.91
C THR A 150 0.80 -5.26 -13.46
N PRO A 151 -0.36 -5.17 -12.76
CA PRO A 151 -0.39 -4.88 -11.33
C PRO A 151 0.54 -5.79 -10.49
N ILE A 152 0.53 -7.09 -10.74
CA ILE A 152 1.37 -8.05 -10.02
C ILE A 152 2.85 -7.76 -10.27
N LEU A 153 3.27 -7.58 -11.53
CA LEU A 153 4.66 -7.23 -11.84
C LEU A 153 5.12 -5.97 -11.11
N HIS A 154 4.28 -4.94 -11.03
CA HIS A 154 4.58 -3.74 -10.26
C HIS A 154 4.67 -4.00 -8.76
N ILE A 155 3.81 -4.84 -8.18
CA ILE A 155 3.89 -5.24 -6.77
C ILE A 155 5.20 -5.97 -6.48
N LEU A 156 5.56 -6.95 -7.32
CA LEU A 156 6.82 -7.68 -7.20
C LEU A 156 8.02 -6.73 -7.30
N TYR A 157 7.98 -5.81 -8.25
CA TYR A 157 9.07 -4.88 -8.51
C TYR A 157 9.25 -3.88 -7.36
N GLU A 158 8.17 -3.32 -6.82
CA GLU A 158 8.24 -2.46 -5.64
C GLU A 158 8.78 -3.21 -4.42
N ARG A 159 8.38 -4.48 -4.24
CA ARG A 159 8.96 -5.32 -3.18
C ARG A 159 10.46 -5.53 -3.39
N LYS A 160 10.89 -5.88 -4.61
CA LYS A 160 12.32 -6.02 -4.97
C LYS A 160 13.08 -4.72 -4.69
N LYS A 161 12.52 -3.57 -5.09
CA LYS A 161 13.14 -2.26 -4.89
C LYS A 161 13.33 -1.94 -3.40
N ALA A 162 12.38 -2.34 -2.55
CA ALA A 162 12.44 -2.10 -1.10
C ALA A 162 13.48 -2.95 -0.37
N ILE A 163 13.66 -4.22 -0.74
CA ILE A 163 14.54 -5.17 0.01
C ILE A 163 15.77 -5.65 -0.77
N GLY A 164 15.94 -5.18 -2.02
CA GLY A 164 16.96 -5.64 -2.95
C GLY A 164 16.64 -7.02 -3.56
N LEU A 165 17.23 -7.31 -4.72
CA LEU A 165 17.05 -8.60 -5.39
C LEU A 165 17.46 -9.80 -4.49
N PRO A 166 18.61 -9.79 -3.77
CA PRO A 166 18.98 -10.93 -2.93
C PRO A 166 17.96 -11.23 -1.82
N GLY A 167 17.50 -10.19 -1.12
CA GLY A 167 16.48 -10.33 -0.08
C GLY A 167 15.14 -10.78 -0.64
N PHE A 168 14.80 -10.34 -1.85
CA PHE A 168 13.57 -10.75 -2.53
C PHE A 168 13.59 -12.23 -2.92
N LEU A 169 14.68 -12.72 -3.49
CA LEU A 169 14.85 -14.14 -3.81
C LEU A 169 14.82 -15.01 -2.54
N GLN A 170 15.48 -14.56 -1.47
CA GLN A 170 15.47 -15.27 -0.19
C GLN A 170 14.06 -15.37 0.41
N ALA A 171 13.24 -14.30 0.31
CA ALA A 171 11.87 -14.31 0.79
C ALA A 171 10.99 -15.34 0.04
N TRP A 172 11.18 -15.48 -1.27
CA TRP A 172 10.49 -16.51 -2.06
C TRP A 172 10.93 -17.91 -1.69
N ALA A 173 12.23 -18.16 -1.58
CA ALA A 173 12.76 -19.46 -1.17
C ALA A 173 12.26 -19.87 0.22
N ALA A 174 12.28 -18.94 1.19
CA ALA A 174 11.77 -19.18 2.54
C ALA A 174 10.27 -19.49 2.55
N TYR A 175 9.49 -18.81 1.71
CA TYR A 175 8.06 -19.07 1.59
C TYR A 175 7.77 -20.44 0.97
N ALA A 176 8.47 -20.81 -0.12
CA ALA A 176 8.33 -22.11 -0.77
C ALA A 176 8.67 -23.25 0.20
N ALA A 177 9.80 -23.15 0.91
CA ALA A 177 10.20 -24.14 1.90
C ALA A 177 9.20 -24.30 3.05
N ALA A 178 8.51 -23.23 3.45
CA ALA A 178 7.52 -23.25 4.52
C ALA A 178 6.13 -23.77 4.07
N ARG A 179 5.87 -23.89 2.76
CA ARG A 179 4.56 -24.30 2.23
C ARG A 179 4.71 -25.43 1.20
N PRO A 180 4.73 -26.69 1.66
CA PRO A 180 4.65 -27.84 0.78
C PRO A 180 3.42 -27.76 -0.13
N GLY A 181 3.61 -27.91 -1.45
CA GLY A 181 2.55 -27.75 -2.45
C GLY A 181 2.36 -26.32 -2.97
N PHE A 182 3.30 -25.41 -2.69
CA PHE A 182 3.40 -24.13 -3.37
C PHE A 182 3.60 -24.33 -4.89
N ASP A 183 2.66 -23.84 -5.69
CA ASP A 183 2.75 -23.83 -7.15
C ASP A 183 2.89 -22.39 -7.68
N PRO A 184 4.09 -21.95 -8.08
CA PRO A 184 4.33 -20.62 -8.63
C PRO A 184 4.16 -20.55 -10.16
N THR A 185 3.63 -21.57 -10.83
CA THR A 185 3.58 -21.65 -12.30
C THR A 185 2.94 -20.41 -12.93
N ALA A 186 1.79 -19.96 -12.42
CA ALA A 186 1.13 -18.76 -12.94
C ALA A 186 2.01 -17.50 -12.79
N LEU A 187 2.75 -17.38 -11.68
CA LEU A 187 3.65 -16.25 -11.45
C LEU A 187 4.85 -16.29 -12.38
N GLN A 188 5.42 -17.47 -12.62
CA GLN A 188 6.50 -17.67 -13.60
C GLN A 188 6.05 -17.29 -15.02
N GLN A 189 4.83 -17.65 -15.40
CA GLN A 189 4.23 -17.27 -16.68
C GLN A 189 4.07 -15.75 -16.82
N VAL A 190 3.64 -15.06 -15.76
CA VAL A 190 3.54 -13.59 -15.77
C VAL A 190 4.91 -12.93 -15.96
N LEU A 191 5.93 -13.42 -15.26
CA LEU A 191 7.31 -12.92 -15.35
C LEU A 191 7.92 -13.13 -16.75
N ALA A 192 7.67 -14.27 -17.40
CA ALA A 192 8.24 -14.59 -18.71
C ALA A 192 7.39 -14.09 -19.89
N GLY A 193 6.07 -14.01 -19.73
CA GLY A 193 5.11 -13.73 -20.79
C GLY A 193 4.88 -12.25 -21.07
N THR A 194 5.29 -11.36 -20.16
CA THR A 194 5.13 -9.91 -20.34
C THR A 194 6.41 -9.31 -20.95
N PRO A 195 6.36 -8.77 -22.19
CA PRO A 195 7.53 -8.16 -22.81
C PRO A 195 7.82 -6.76 -22.25
N ALA A 196 9.06 -6.29 -22.44
CA ALA A 196 9.40 -4.88 -22.24
C ALA A 196 8.56 -3.98 -23.17
N PRO A 197 8.17 -2.76 -22.74
CA PRO A 197 8.53 -2.07 -21.50
C PRO A 197 7.59 -2.36 -20.31
N TYR A 198 6.59 -3.24 -20.48
CA TYR A 198 5.57 -3.50 -19.46
C TYR A 198 6.06 -4.37 -18.30
N ASN A 199 7.13 -5.15 -18.55
CA ASN A 199 7.84 -5.86 -17.50
C ASN A 199 8.96 -4.98 -16.94
N PRO A 200 8.88 -4.57 -15.66
CA PRO A 200 9.89 -3.72 -15.04
C PRO A 200 11.18 -4.47 -14.67
N PHE A 201 11.21 -5.81 -14.84
CA PHE A 201 12.39 -6.63 -14.55
C PHE A 201 13.28 -6.75 -15.80
N PRO A 202 14.58 -6.47 -15.68
CA PRO A 202 15.58 -6.86 -16.67
C PRO A 202 15.57 -8.39 -16.93
N PRO A 203 15.95 -8.86 -18.13
CA PRO A 203 15.93 -10.28 -18.47
C PRO A 203 16.69 -11.19 -17.51
N ASP A 204 17.86 -10.74 -17.03
CA ASP A 204 18.67 -11.46 -16.04
C ASP A 204 17.99 -11.58 -14.68
N GLU A 205 17.23 -10.57 -14.25
CA GLU A 205 16.42 -10.63 -13.03
C GLU A 205 15.22 -11.57 -13.20
N VAL A 206 14.58 -11.60 -14.38
CA VAL A 206 13.51 -12.56 -14.69
C VAL A 206 14.02 -13.99 -14.55
N ASP A 207 15.19 -14.29 -15.11
CA ASP A 207 15.81 -15.62 -15.02
C ASP A 207 16.22 -15.99 -13.59
N ALA A 208 16.67 -15.02 -12.78
CA ALA A 208 16.97 -15.25 -11.37
C ALA A 208 15.71 -15.55 -10.56
N LEU A 209 14.62 -14.81 -10.81
CA LEU A 209 13.34 -14.99 -10.13
C LEU A 209 12.68 -16.33 -10.47
N ARG A 210 12.71 -16.71 -11.75
CA ARG A 210 12.18 -18.01 -12.18
C ARG A 210 12.87 -19.16 -11.46
N ARG A 211 14.21 -19.16 -11.42
CA ARG A 211 14.99 -20.18 -10.70
C ARG A 211 14.67 -20.23 -9.21
N ALA A 212 14.46 -19.08 -8.56
CA ALA A 212 14.09 -19.04 -7.15
C ALA A 212 12.67 -19.61 -6.89
N LEU A 213 11.79 -19.55 -7.88
CA LEU A 213 10.45 -20.14 -7.83
C LEU A 213 10.43 -21.62 -8.23
N GLU A 214 11.48 -22.14 -8.89
CA GLU A 214 11.59 -23.54 -9.32
C GLU A 214 12.12 -24.48 -8.22
N SER A 215 12.58 -23.95 -7.09
CA SER A 215 13.28 -24.74 -6.07
C SER A 215 12.32 -25.58 -5.22
N ASP A 216 12.35 -26.89 -5.45
CA ASP A 216 11.81 -27.98 -4.62
C ASP A 216 12.47 -28.07 -3.23
#